data_AF-A0A7Y9W4L6-F1
#
_entry.id   AF-A0A7Y9W4L6-F1
#
_cell.length_a   1.000
_cell.length_b   1.000
_cell.length_c   1.000
_cell.angle_alpha   90.00
_cell.angle_beta   90.00
_cell.angle_gamma   90.00
#
_symmetry.space_group_name_H-M   'P 1'
#
loop_
_entity.id
_entity.type
_entity.pdbx_description
1 polymer ?
#
loop_
_entity_poly.entity_id
_entity_poly.type
_entity_poly.pdbx_seq_one_letter_code
_entity_poly.pdbx_strand_id
1 'polypeptide(L)' 'MVRTTFHTDHGWAFATRFRRGAFGWKSALPIQRLKDALAEIRQIARADPVLAADGAVALLEKLSPALEGGRPR' A
#
# COMPACT_ATOMS: atom_id res chain seq x y z
N MET A 1 16.71 -13.78 -16.24
CA MET A 1 16.21 -13.94 -14.86
C MET A 1 16.32 -12.58 -14.18
N VAL A 2 15.28 -11.74 -14.26
CA VAL A 2 15.33 -10.40 -13.66
C VAL A 2 15.22 -10.59 -12.16
N ARG A 3 16.32 -10.37 -11.45
CA ARG A 3 16.32 -10.22 -10.00
C ARG A 3 15.91 -8.78 -9.72
N THR A 4 14.64 -8.57 -9.37
CA THR A 4 14.20 -7.33 -8.73
C THR A 4 14.81 -7.31 -7.33
N THR A 5 15.99 -6.71 -7.21
CA THR A 5 16.57 -6.37 -5.91
C THR A 5 15.74 -5.23 -5.33
N PHE A 6 14.78 -5.54 -4.46
CA PHE A 6 14.10 -4.53 -3.65
C PHE A 6 15.13 -3.90 -2.74
N HIS A 7 15.48 -2.64 -3.02
CA HIS A 7 16.52 -1.92 -2.30
C HIS A 7 15.92 -1.40 -0.99
N THR A 8 16.57 -1.75 0.13
CA THR A 8 16.40 -1.22 1.50
C THR A 8 14.96 -1.02 1.98
N ASP A 9 14.58 -1.79 3.01
CA ASP A 9 13.31 -1.75 3.74
C ASP A 9 12.94 -0.32 4.20
N HIS A 10 12.39 0.47 3.28
CA HIS A 10 11.77 1.74 3.62
C HIS A 10 10.50 1.38 4.36
N GLY A 11 10.46 1.67 5.66
CA GLY A 11 9.32 1.37 6.52
C GLY A 11 8.11 2.25 6.19
N TRP A 12 7.43 1.95 5.08
CA TRP A 12 6.24 2.66 4.63
C TRP A 12 5.20 2.72 5.75
N ALA A 13 4.86 3.94 6.19
CA ALA A 13 3.95 4.14 7.30
C ALA A 13 2.55 3.57 6.96
N PHE A 14 2.12 3.73 5.71
CA PHE A 14 0.85 3.17 5.26
C PHE A 14 0.77 1.64 5.42
N ALA A 15 1.87 0.89 5.26
CA ALA A 15 1.83 -0.58 5.18
C ALA A 15 1.21 -1.22 6.45
N THR A 16 1.43 -0.60 7.61
CA THR A 16 0.85 -1.02 8.90
C THR A 16 -0.69 -0.95 8.95
N ARG A 17 -1.31 -0.19 8.04
CA ARG A 17 -2.75 0.06 8.01
C ARG A 17 -3.51 -0.88 7.06
N PHE A 18 -2.81 -1.61 6.21
CA PHE A 18 -3.36 -2.57 5.25
C PHE A 18 -3.21 -4.01 5.74
N ARG A 19 -3.79 -4.31 6.91
CA ARG A 19 -3.86 -5.69 7.45
C ARG A 19 -4.97 -6.49 6.76
N ARG A 20 -4.87 -7.82 6.77
CA ARG A 20 -5.92 -8.69 6.21
C ARG A 20 -7.28 -8.38 6.84
N GLY A 21 -8.30 -8.20 6.00
CA GLY A 21 -9.65 -7.84 6.46
C GLY A 21 -9.76 -6.48 7.17
N ALA A 22 -8.81 -5.57 6.95
CA ALA A 22 -8.87 -4.21 7.49
C ALA A 22 -10.05 -3.40 6.95
N PHE A 23 -10.55 -3.75 5.76
CA PHE A 23 -11.53 -2.96 5.03
C PHE A 23 -12.87 -3.71 4.91
N GLY A 24 -13.93 -3.05 5.39
CA GLY A 24 -15.31 -3.41 5.11
C GLY A 24 -15.87 -2.61 3.94
N TRP A 25 -16.80 -3.20 3.20
CA TRP A 25 -17.46 -2.66 1.99
C TRP A 25 -18.42 -1.50 2.28
N LYS A 26 -18.67 -1.17 3.56
CA LYS A 26 -19.56 -0.08 4.00
C LYS A 26 -18.82 1.02 4.77
N SER A 27 -17.55 1.27 4.49
CA SER A 27 -16.76 2.29 5.20
C SER A 27 -16.02 3.22 4.25
N ALA A 28 -15.88 4.48 4.66
CA ALA A 28 -15.01 5.47 4.02
C ALA A 28 -13.52 5.29 4.39
N LEU A 29 -13.22 4.53 5.46
CA LEU A 29 -11.86 4.29 5.95
C LEU A 29 -10.89 3.74 4.88
N PRO A 30 -11.28 2.79 4.00
CA PRO A 30 -10.39 2.28 2.96
C PRO A 30 -9.96 3.37 1.97
N ILE A 31 -10.89 4.26 1.59
CA ILE A 31 -10.61 5.38 0.70
C ILE A 31 -9.63 6.36 1.37
N GLN A 32 -9.82 6.65 2.66
CA GLN A 32 -8.91 7.50 3.41
C GLN A 32 -7.50 6.89 3.49
N ARG A 33 -7.38 5.59 3.78
CA ARG A 33 -6.07 4.90 3.83
C ARG A 33 -5.35 4.88 2.49
N LEU A 34 -6.10 4.76 1.40
CA LEU A 34 -5.53 4.85 0.06
C LEU A 34 -4.99 6.26 -0.23
N LYS A 35 -5.72 7.30 0.16
CA LYS A 35 -5.26 8.69 0.02
C LYS A 35 -4.00 8.96 0.85
N ASP A 36 -3.96 8.48 2.09
CA ASP A 36 -2.78 8.59 2.97
C ASP A 36 -1.55 7.93 2.31
N ALA A 37 -1.69 6.70 1.82
CA ALA A 37 -0.61 5.98 1.15
C ALA A 37 -0.12 6.69 -0.12
N LEU A 38 -1.05 7.20 -0.94
CA LEU A 38 -0.70 7.94 -2.15
C LEU A 38 0.01 9.26 -1.85
N ALA A 39 -0.34 9.94 -0.76
CA ALA A 39 0.36 11.15 -0.35
C ALA A 39 1.82 10.86 0.03
N GLU A 40 2.05 9.79 0.81
CA GLU A 40 3.38 9.32 1.20
C GLU A 40 4.24 8.96 -0.03
N ILE A 41 3.72 8.13 -0.94
CA ILE A 41 4.43 7.73 -2.18
C ILE A 41 4.75 8.95 -3.05
N ARG A 42 3.78 9.86 -3.25
CA ARG A 42 3.99 11.07 -4.06
C ARG A 42 4.98 12.05 -3.45
N GLN A 43 5.09 12.08 -2.12
CA GLN A 43 6.10 12.87 -1.45
C GLN A 43 7.50 12.33 -1.76
N ILE A 44 7.69 11.01 -1.68
CA ILE A 44 8.97 10.36 -1.98
C ILE A 44 9.32 10.44 -3.46
N ALA A 45 8.33 10.31 -4.35
CA ALA A 45 8.53 10.36 -5.80
C ALA A 45 9.20 11.64 -6.32
N ARG A 46 9.16 12.73 -5.54
CA ARG A 46 9.85 13.99 -5.86
C ARG A 46 11.37 13.89 -5.71
N ALA A 47 11.85 13.04 -4.81
CA ALA A 47 13.26 12.87 -4.48
C ALA A 47 13.82 11.55 -5.02
N ASP A 48 13.06 10.47 -4.89
CA ASP A 48 13.44 9.13 -5.32
C ASP A 48 12.26 8.44 -6.03
N PRO A 49 12.17 8.56 -7.37
CA PRO A 49 11.09 7.94 -8.13
C PRO A 49 11.18 6.42 -8.19
N VAL A 50 12.36 5.82 -8.01
CA VAL A 50 12.54 4.35 -8.01
C VAL A 50 12.01 3.78 -6.71
N LEU A 51 12.38 4.37 -5.57
CA LEU A 51 11.83 3.97 -4.27
C LEU A 51 10.30 4.15 -4.23
N ALA A 52 9.79 5.25 -4.78
CA ALA A 52 8.35 5.47 -4.87
C ALA A 52 7.63 4.40 -5.72
N ALA A 53 8.26 3.91 -6.78
CA ALA A 53 7.74 2.81 -7.58
C ALA A 53 7.66 1.50 -6.78
N ASP A 54 8.69 1.18 -5.98
CA ASP A 54 8.66 0.06 -5.05
C ASP A 54 7.53 0.22 -4.00
N GLY A 55 7.32 1.44 -3.51
CA GLY A 55 6.18 1.77 -2.63
C GLY A 55 4.81 1.54 -3.27
N ALA A 56 4.67 1.86 -4.55
CA ALA A 56 3.44 1.61 -5.29
C ALA A 56 3.17 0.10 -5.45
N VAL A 57 4.20 -0.71 -5.70
CA VAL A 57 4.09 -2.17 -5.73
C VAL A 57 3.67 -2.69 -4.35
N ALA A 58 4.34 -2.25 -3.28
CA ALA A 58 4.01 -2.65 -1.91
C ALA A 58 2.57 -2.29 -1.51
N LEU A 59 2.05 -1.13 -1.94
CA LEU A 59 0.65 -0.75 -1.73
C LEU A 59 -0.33 -1.74 -2.38
N LEU A 60 -0.07 -2.15 -3.63
CA LEU A 60 -0.93 -3.09 -4.34
C LEU A 60 -0.91 -4.49 -3.69
N GLU A 61 0.26 -4.96 -3.29
CA GLU A 61 0.42 -6.24 -2.58
C GLU A 61 -0.35 -6.27 -1.26
N LYS A 62 -0.33 -5.16 -0.50
CA LYS A 62 -1.04 -5.06 0.79
C LYS A 62 -2.54 -4.81 0.62
N LEU A 63 -2.95 -4.14 -0.46
CA LEU A 63 -4.36 -3.85 -0.74
C LEU A 63 -5.17 -5.13 -0.98
N SER A 64 -4.61 -6.11 -1.71
CA SER A 64 -5.29 -7.36 -2.03
C SER A 64 -5.87 -8.08 -0.79
N PRO A 65 -5.08 -8.49 0.22
CA PRO A 65 -5.61 -9.15 1.42
C PRO A 65 -6.44 -8.23 2.31
N ALA A 66 -6.26 -6.91 2.24
CA ALA A 66 -7.04 -5.95 3.03
C ALA A 66 -8.52 -5.91 2.62
N LEU A 67 -8.82 -6.24 1.35
CA LEU A 67 -10.17 -6.28 0.77
C LEU A 67 -10.86 -7.66 0.89
N GLU A 68 -10.12 -8.74 1.11
CA GLU A 68 -10.64 -10.12 1.19
C GLU A 68 -11.65 -10.35 2.33
N GLY A 69 -11.63 -9.53 3.38
CA GLY A 69 -12.56 -9.62 4.52
C GLY A 69 -14.02 -9.30 4.18
N GLY A 70 -14.32 -9.06 2.90
CA GLY A 70 -15.58 -8.53 2.45
C GLY A 70 -16.61 -9.52 1.91
N ARG A 71 -16.33 -10.82 1.84
CA ARG A 71 -17.30 -11.78 1.29
C ARG A 71 -18.40 -12.06 2.32
N PRO A 72 -19.68 -11.76 2.05
CA PRO A 72 -20.76 -12.28 2.89
C PRO A 72 -20.69 -13.81 2.85
N ARG A 73 -20.64 -14.44 4.03
CA ARG A 73 -21.00 -15.85 4.16
C ARG A 73 -22.50 -15.98 4.03
#